data_AF-A0A2V9BUN0-F1
#
_entry.id   AF-A0A2V9BUN0-F1
#
_cell.length_a   1.000
_cell.length_b   1.000
_cell.length_c   1.000
_cell.angle_alpha   90.00
_cell.angle_beta   90.00
_cell.angle_gamma   90.00
#
_symmetry.space_group_name_H-M   'P 1'
#
loop_
_entity.id
_entity.type
_entity.pdbx_description
1 polymer ?
#
loop_
_entity_poly.entity_id
_entity_poly.type
_entity_poly.pdbx_seq_one_letter_code
_entity_poly.pdbx_strand_id
1 'polypeptide(L)'
;MSKALTELQDKLQAQKEGSQWKARCPAHADEKPSLSIAEKSGKILLHCHAGCTTEAVCESLSLSVADLFTEPLNDSGSRIVETYP
;
A
#
# COMPACT_ATOMS: atom_id res chain seq x y z
N MET A 1 -6.73 -2.70 15.23
CA MET A 1 -5.71 -3.05 14.22
C MET A 1 -6.46 -3.37 12.94
N SER A 2 -6.31 -2.54 11.93
CA SER A 2 -6.98 -2.66 10.64
C SER A 2 -6.49 -3.91 9.92
N LYS A 3 -7.41 -4.77 9.42
CA LYS A 3 -7.06 -6.06 8.79
C LYS A 3 -6.03 -5.89 7.65
N ALA A 4 -6.21 -4.84 6.85
CA ALA A 4 -5.35 -4.49 5.73
C ALA A 4 -3.87 -4.26 6.15
N LEU A 5 -3.62 -3.62 7.30
CA LEU A 5 -2.24 -3.43 7.78
C LEU A 5 -1.57 -4.76 8.15
N THR A 6 -2.31 -5.67 8.79
CA THR A 6 -1.77 -6.98 9.14
C THR A 6 -1.44 -7.79 7.89
N GLU A 7 -2.28 -7.75 6.86
CA GLU A 7 -2.01 -8.42 5.59
C GLU A 7 -0.80 -7.81 4.86
N LEU A 8 -0.70 -6.49 4.82
CA LEU A 8 0.47 -5.79 4.29
C LEU A 8 1.74 -6.15 5.07
N GLN A 9 1.64 -6.25 6.39
CA GLN A 9 2.76 -6.63 7.25
C GLN A 9 3.27 -8.03 6.93
N ASP A 10 2.38 -9.01 6.82
CA ASP A 10 2.74 -10.40 6.56
C ASP A 10 3.33 -10.58 5.14
N LYS A 11 2.68 -10.00 4.12
CA LYS A 11 3.13 -10.08 2.73
C LYS A 11 4.47 -9.38 2.48
N LEU A 12 4.68 -8.20 3.08
CA LEU A 12 5.84 -7.35 2.80
C LEU A 12 6.92 -7.43 3.89
N GLN A 13 6.71 -8.25 4.93
CA GLN A 13 7.52 -8.28 6.14
C GLN A 13 7.72 -6.88 6.73
N ALA A 14 6.65 -6.09 6.79
CA ALA A 14 6.72 -4.73 7.27
C ALA A 14 7.15 -4.68 8.75
N GLN A 15 8.11 -3.83 9.06
CA GLN A 15 8.66 -3.67 10.39
C GLN A 15 8.13 -2.38 11.01
N LYS A 16 7.57 -2.49 12.22
CA LYS A 16 6.99 -1.33 12.90
C LYS A 16 8.09 -0.35 13.33
N GLU A 17 7.96 0.90 12.92
CA GLU A 17 8.84 2.01 13.29
C GLU A 17 8.00 3.12 13.95
N GLY A 18 7.84 3.03 15.29
CA GLY A 18 7.04 3.97 16.06
C GLY A 18 5.54 3.90 15.72
N SER A 19 5.03 4.98 15.12
CA SER A 19 3.62 5.10 14.65
C SER A 19 3.44 4.76 13.17
N GLN A 20 4.52 4.40 12.47
CA GLN A 20 4.51 3.99 11.07
C GLN A 20 5.16 2.61 10.93
N TRP A 21 5.16 2.08 9.73
CA TRP A 21 5.69 0.78 9.36
C TRP A 21 6.61 0.97 8.16
N LYS A 22 7.71 0.24 8.13
CA LYS A 22 8.66 0.23 7.01
C LYS A 22 8.69 -1.14 6.39
N ALA A 23 8.53 -1.20 5.08
CA ALA A 23 8.50 -2.44 4.34
C ALA A 23 9.44 -2.35 3.14
N ARG A 24 9.75 -3.52 2.57
CA ARG A 24 10.44 -3.58 1.28
C ARG A 24 9.42 -3.37 0.18
N CYS A 25 9.78 -2.57 -0.81
CA CYS A 25 8.92 -2.39 -1.96
C CYS A 25 9.02 -3.63 -2.86
N PRO A 26 7.91 -4.23 -3.30
CA PRO A 26 7.93 -5.35 -4.25
C PRO A 26 8.09 -4.87 -5.71
N ALA A 27 7.72 -3.62 -6.01
CA ALA A 27 7.80 -3.04 -7.35
C ALA A 27 9.23 -2.79 -7.85
N HIS A 28 10.21 -2.79 -6.93
CA HIS A 28 11.63 -2.79 -7.28
C HIS A 28 12.33 -3.74 -6.32
N ALA A 29 13.26 -4.55 -6.83
CA ALA A 29 14.05 -5.44 -6.00
C ALA A 29 15.08 -4.62 -5.22
N ASP A 30 14.66 -4.01 -4.10
CA ASP A 30 15.56 -3.33 -3.17
C ASP A 30 15.96 -4.24 -2.01
N GLU A 31 17.20 -4.12 -1.58
CA GLU A 31 17.69 -4.79 -0.38
C GLU A 31 17.22 -4.09 0.91
N LYS A 32 16.86 -2.80 0.82
CA LYS A 32 16.50 -1.96 1.98
C LYS A 32 15.00 -1.64 2.03
N PRO A 33 14.43 -1.51 3.24
CA PRO A 33 13.03 -1.13 3.39
C PRO A 33 12.82 0.33 2.98
N SER A 34 12.50 0.54 1.70
CA SER A 34 12.33 1.86 1.08
C SER A 34 10.86 2.31 1.01
N LEU A 35 9.92 1.48 1.48
CA LEU A 35 8.49 1.77 1.53
C LEU A 35 8.06 2.11 2.95
N SER A 36 7.54 3.31 3.17
CA SER A 36 6.92 3.70 4.43
C SER A 36 5.40 3.58 4.33
N ILE A 37 4.80 2.96 5.35
CA ILE A 37 3.37 2.70 5.48
C ILE A 37 2.91 3.36 6.79
N ALA A 38 2.00 4.31 6.73
CA ALA A 38 1.48 4.99 7.91
C ALA A 38 -0.04 4.91 7.94
N GLU A 39 -0.62 4.62 9.11
CA GLU A 39 -2.06 4.71 9.31
C GLU A 39 -2.41 6.07 9.89
N LYS A 40 -3.30 6.82 9.24
CA LYS A 40 -3.77 8.11 9.75
C LYS A 40 -5.27 8.26 9.52
N SER A 41 -6.03 8.42 10.60
CA SER A 41 -7.48 8.69 10.55
C SER A 41 -8.24 7.71 9.66
N GLY A 42 -7.93 6.41 9.74
CA GLY A 42 -8.58 5.38 8.92
C GLY A 42 -8.09 5.29 7.46
N LYS A 43 -6.97 5.92 7.12
CA LYS A 43 -6.37 5.84 5.78
C LYS A 43 -4.95 5.28 5.88
N ILE A 44 -4.59 4.39 4.97
CA ILE A 44 -3.24 3.86 4.86
C ILE A 44 -2.48 4.70 3.83
N LEU A 45 -1.45 5.40 4.29
CA LEU A 45 -0.54 6.18 3.47
C LEU A 45 0.67 5.32 3.12
N LEU A 46 0.88 5.08 1.83
CA LEU A 46 2.11 4.47 1.33
C LEU A 46 2.98 5.51 0.65
N HIS A 47 4.27 5.49 0.98
CA HIS A 47 5.25 6.38 0.38
C HIS A 47 6.53 5.61 0.06
N CYS A 48 6.89 5.54 -1.21
CA CYS A 48 8.11 4.88 -1.65
C CYS A 48 9.21 5.92 -1.90
N HIS A 49 10.31 5.84 -1.14
CA HIS A 49 11.45 6.75 -1.28
C HIS A 49 12.32 6.46 -2.50
N ALA A 50 12.16 5.30 -3.15
CA ALA A 50 12.90 4.92 -4.35
C ALA A 50 12.34 5.54 -5.64
N GLY A 51 11.16 6.16 -5.59
CA GLY A 51 10.49 6.74 -6.76
C GLY A 51 9.46 5.84 -7.44
N CYS A 52 9.09 4.70 -6.84
CA CYS A 52 7.95 3.92 -7.34
C CYS A 52 6.63 4.65 -7.09
N THR A 53 5.73 4.56 -8.06
CA THR A 53 4.34 5.00 -7.89
C THR A 53 3.60 4.03 -6.98
N THR A 54 2.63 4.55 -6.23
CA THR A 54 1.78 3.73 -5.35
C THR A 54 1.05 2.63 -6.14
N GLU A 55 0.69 2.92 -7.39
CA GLU A 55 0.05 1.98 -8.32
C GLU A 55 0.95 0.78 -8.63
N ALA A 56 2.22 0.99 -8.97
CA ALA A 56 3.16 -0.10 -9.25
C ALA A 56 3.37 -1.03 -8.03
N VAL A 57 3.37 -0.45 -6.83
CA VAL A 57 3.44 -1.20 -5.57
C VAL A 57 2.18 -2.03 -5.35
N CYS A 58 1.00 -1.42 -5.57
CA CYS A 58 -0.29 -2.10 -5.48
C CYS A 58 -0.39 -3.26 -6.48
N GLU A 59 -0.03 -3.01 -7.73
CA GLU A 59 -0.06 -3.99 -8.82
C GLU A 59 0.81 -5.20 -8.50
N SER A 60 2.04 -4.97 -8.00
CA SER A 60 2.95 -6.03 -7.54
C SER A 60 2.39 -6.86 -6.37
N LEU A 61 1.49 -6.29 -5.58
CA LEU A 61 0.85 -6.96 -4.45
C LEU A 61 -0.53 -7.56 -4.78
N SER A 62 -0.98 -7.39 -6.03
CA SER A 62 -2.35 -7.64 -6.45
C SER A 62 -3.37 -6.94 -5.54
N LEU A 63 -3.00 -5.74 -5.08
CA LEU A 63 -3.85 -4.82 -4.32
C LEU A 63 -4.28 -3.69 -5.24
N SER A 64 -5.43 -3.10 -4.93
CA SER A 64 -5.91 -1.87 -5.57
C SER A 64 -5.73 -0.71 -4.60
N VAL A 65 -5.49 0.50 -5.12
CA VAL A 65 -5.42 1.71 -4.29
C VAL A 65 -6.67 1.92 -3.44
N ALA A 66 -7.83 1.37 -3.85
CA ALA A 66 -9.06 1.34 -3.07
C ALA A 66 -8.96 0.54 -1.76
N ASP A 67 -8.19 -0.55 -1.74
CA ASP A 67 -7.87 -1.33 -0.53
C ASP A 67 -7.00 -0.52 0.46
N LEU A 68 -6.41 0.56 -0.07
CA LEU A 68 -5.69 1.66 0.58
C LEU A 68 -6.43 2.28 1.77
N PHE A 69 -7.75 2.31 1.65
CA PHE A 69 -8.64 3.12 2.46
C PHE A 69 -9.40 2.21 3.41
N THR A 70 -9.20 2.39 4.73
CA THR A 70 -9.94 1.61 5.73
C THR A 70 -11.40 2.02 5.82
N GLU A 71 -11.70 3.25 5.39
CA GLU A 71 -13.07 3.66 5.15
C GLU A 71 -13.51 3.08 3.80
N PRO A 72 -14.53 2.22 3.75
CA PRO A 72 -15.16 1.93 2.47
C PRO A 72 -15.66 3.27 1.96
N LEU A 73 -15.06 3.78 0.89
CA LEU A 73 -15.84 4.57 -0.04
C LEU A 73 -17.02 3.66 -0.37
N ASN A 74 -18.24 4.08 -0.03
CA ASN A 74 -19.46 3.37 -0.34
C ASN A 74 -19.60 3.29 -1.87
N ASP A 75 -18.75 2.50 -2.53
CA ASP A 75 -18.67 2.39 -3.97
C ASP A 75 -19.15 0.99 -4.33
N SER A 76 -20.43 0.93 -4.64
CA SER A 76 -21.05 -0.21 -5.30
C SER A 76 -20.50 -0.29 -6.72
N GLY A 77 -19.29 -0.85 -6.86
CA GLY A 77 -18.71 -1.27 -8.13
C GLY A 77 -18.10 -0.17 -8.99
N SER A 78 -16.79 0.07 -8.84
CA SER A 78 -15.98 0.69 -9.89
C SER A 78 -15.18 -0.37 -10.64
N ARG A 79 -15.70 -0.74 -11.81
CA ARG A 79 -14.95 -1.36 -12.90
C ARG A 79 -13.89 -0.36 -13.35
N ILE A 80 -12.62 -0.65 -13.08
CA ILE A 80 -11.51 0.12 -13.64
C ILE A 80 -11.59 0.07 -15.18
N VAL A 81 -11.96 1.19 -15.78
CA VAL A 81 -11.85 1.46 -17.21
C VAL A 81 -10.99 2.70 -17.36
N GLU A 82 -9.70 2.52 -17.58
CA GLU A 82 -8.92 3.55 -18.26
C GLU A 82 -7.74 2.90 -18.97
N THR A 83 -7.94 2.63 -20.26
CA THR A 83 -6.84 2.54 -21.21
C THR A 83 -6.41 3.99 -21.47
N TYR A 84 -5.28 4.39 -20.94
CA TYR A 84 -4.65 5.66 -21.29
C TYR A 84 -4.03 5.54 -22.69
N PRO A 85 -4.33 6.44 -23.65
CA PRO A 85 -3.75 6.44 -24.99
C PRO A 85 -2.26 6.83 -25.00
#